data_AF-A0A9W8J5N3-F1
#
_entry.id   AF-A0A9W8J5N3-F1
#
_cell.length_a   1.000
_cell.length_b   1.000
_cell.length_c   1.000
_cell.angle_alpha   90.00
_cell.angle_beta   90.00
_cell.angle_gamma   90.00
#
_symmetry.space_group_name_H-M   'P 1'
#
loop_
_entity.id
_entity.type
_entity.pdbx_description
1 polymer ?
#
loop_
_entity_poly.entity_id
_entity_poly.type
_entity_poly.pdbx_seq_one_letter_code
_entity_poly.pdbx_strand_id
1 'polypeptide(L)'
;MSSLFETEQRLDLPSYSPSVPAPQYSYEPACDEQRLQLTPSSSAGHRTPTGTFIKKSGKTTVVLADQEEGTESPSYGRYGNINGTLLLDESETITEVECKIEGKLDTTISEGGGKSTPLIKERHILWSKQSAAPNESCSSQLAFSFTLPGTFRDGTEDKPLPPSYHVFCHGTPSLFLKTTYSIRIAITRVVHQKLGLWTKTKHIFIPFSYAPRSRAHRPILPRPCFFSSVKTSPEEWYQAETTIKRRDSSSQTPLNCHLFVPAGRVYGLKDTIPFHLQISGRISTLRELFSSTELSRVYSAESHLTSSSSLPSLNHTPPVIRVFLMRQVTVEIRGQKSWRNIVAGEGALSSVPPLMSSCYSPTSDACRESEHLDWEGDLRVNDEVDCAGFMVANAQVKDFVMLKITPSGSSKSQFLDLQVSIPIRLVTDSWGDVSSMDSSF
;
A
#
# COMPACT_ATOMS: atom_id res chain seq x y z
N MET A 1 5.24 -12.57 86.33
CA MET A 1 4.57 -13.53 85.42
C MET A 1 3.83 -12.70 84.40
N SER A 2 4.08 -12.66 83.10
CA SER A 2 5.11 -13.20 82.21
C SER A 2 4.96 -12.36 80.94
N SER A 3 5.96 -11.60 80.50
CA SER A 3 5.88 -10.86 79.24
C SER A 3 6.35 -11.78 78.11
N LEU A 4 5.41 -12.22 77.27
CA LEU A 4 5.71 -12.95 76.05
C LEU A 4 6.23 -11.94 75.02
N PHE A 5 7.54 -11.99 74.74
CA PHE A 5 8.11 -11.41 73.53
C PHE A 5 7.92 -12.41 72.40
N GLU A 6 7.16 -11.99 71.40
CA GLU A 6 6.96 -12.71 70.15
C GLU A 6 8.14 -12.37 69.22
N THR A 7 9.01 -13.34 68.99
CA THR A 7 10.18 -13.18 68.12
C THR A 7 9.72 -13.33 66.66
N GLU A 8 9.58 -12.22 65.94
CA GLU A 8 9.40 -12.23 64.48
C GLU A 8 10.65 -12.85 63.83
N GLN A 9 10.52 -14.11 63.38
CA GLN A 9 11.51 -14.74 62.50
C GLN A 9 11.43 -14.08 61.12
N ARG A 10 12.39 -13.18 60.87
CA ARG A 10 12.64 -12.64 59.53
C ARG A 10 13.16 -13.79 58.65
N LEU A 11 12.31 -14.29 57.76
CA LEU A 11 12.69 -15.28 56.75
C LEU A 11 13.66 -14.62 55.77
N ASP A 12 14.95 -14.89 55.93
CA ASP A 12 15.96 -14.50 54.96
C ASP A 12 15.69 -15.25 53.64
N LEU A 13 15.47 -14.48 52.57
CA LEU A 13 15.27 -15.01 51.24
C LEU A 13 16.54 -15.76 50.79
N PRO A 14 16.41 -16.88 50.07
CA PRO A 14 17.57 -17.59 49.54
C PRO A 14 18.41 -16.65 48.66
N SER A 15 19.72 -16.67 48.88
CA SER A 15 20.68 -15.93 48.05
C SER A 15 20.76 -16.61 46.68
N TYR A 16 20.20 -15.96 45.67
CA TYR A 16 20.35 -16.37 44.28
C TYR A 16 21.68 -15.84 43.74
N SER A 17 22.50 -16.74 43.19
CA SER A 17 23.63 -16.36 42.35
C SER A 17 23.10 -15.54 41.17
N PRO A 18 23.75 -14.44 40.77
CA PRO A 18 23.35 -13.72 39.56
C PRO A 18 23.35 -14.70 38.39
N SER A 19 22.24 -14.77 37.66
CA SER A 19 22.14 -15.57 36.45
C SER A 19 23.25 -15.15 35.49
N VAL A 20 23.87 -16.14 34.83
CA VAL A 20 24.75 -15.87 33.69
C VAL A 20 24.04 -14.90 32.73
N PRO A 21 24.75 -13.94 32.13
CA PRO A 21 24.15 -13.04 31.14
C PRO A 21 23.43 -13.89 30.09
N ALA A 22 22.22 -13.48 29.72
CA ALA A 22 21.53 -14.11 28.61
C ALA A 22 22.48 -14.13 27.40
N PRO A 23 22.54 -15.23 26.64
CA PRO A 23 23.38 -15.28 25.46
C PRO A 23 23.02 -14.12 24.51
N GLN A 24 24.00 -13.64 23.75
CA GLN A 24 23.74 -12.65 22.71
C GLN A 24 22.84 -13.28 21.65
N TYR A 25 21.55 -12.94 21.69
CA TYR A 25 20.62 -13.33 20.64
C TYR A 25 20.94 -12.51 19.38
N SER A 26 21.44 -13.18 18.35
CA SER A 26 21.59 -12.64 17.01
C SER A 26 20.40 -13.08 16.14
N TYR A 27 20.02 -12.23 15.19
CA TYR A 27 19.02 -12.58 14.18
C TYR A 27 19.57 -13.62 13.18
N GLU A 28 20.89 -13.62 12.96
CA GLU A 28 21.57 -14.59 12.10
C GLU A 28 22.23 -15.68 12.95
N PRO A 29 22.12 -16.96 12.53
CA PRO A 29 22.75 -18.07 13.23
C PRO A 29 24.26 -17.88 13.28
N ALA A 30 24.87 -18.20 14.41
CA ALA A 30 26.32 -18.28 14.53
C ALA A 30 26.90 -19.38 13.64
N CYS A 31 28.23 -19.41 13.48
CA CYS A 31 28.93 -20.37 12.60
C CYS A 31 28.68 -21.85 12.97
N ASP A 32 28.26 -22.12 14.20
CA ASP A 32 27.95 -23.43 14.79
C ASP A 32 26.43 -23.69 14.93
N GLU A 33 25.58 -22.78 14.48
CA GLU A 33 24.13 -22.89 14.57
C GLU A 33 23.51 -23.25 13.21
N GLN A 34 22.49 -24.12 13.22
CA GLN A 34 21.75 -24.50 12.02
C GLN A 34 20.30 -24.03 12.10
N ARG A 35 19.81 -23.42 11.01
CA ARG A 35 18.43 -22.95 10.90
C ARG A 35 17.51 -24.09 10.49
N LEU A 36 16.65 -24.56 11.41
CA LEU A 36 15.70 -25.66 11.16
C LEU A 36 14.50 -25.24 10.31
N GLN A 37 14.05 -23.99 10.45
CA GLN A 37 12.93 -23.42 9.71
C GLN A 37 13.21 -21.95 9.43
N LEU A 38 13.13 -21.54 8.16
CA LEU A 38 13.22 -20.14 7.75
C LEU A 38 11.82 -19.66 7.42
N THR A 39 11.25 -18.78 8.25
CA THR A 39 10.21 -17.88 7.74
C THR A 39 10.95 -16.84 6.90
N PRO A 40 10.59 -16.59 5.63
CA PRO A 40 11.18 -15.53 4.81
C PRO A 40 10.96 -14.16 5.48
N SER A 41 11.84 -13.82 6.41
CA SER A 41 11.86 -12.54 7.08
C SER A 41 12.84 -11.68 6.30
N SER A 42 12.33 -10.55 5.83
CA SER A 42 13.00 -9.62 4.93
C SER A 42 14.25 -8.95 5.52
N SER A 43 14.74 -9.37 6.69
CA SER A 43 16.02 -8.91 7.21
C SER A 43 17.18 -9.27 6.26
N ALA A 44 17.03 -10.30 5.41
CA ALA A 44 18.02 -10.63 4.39
C ALA A 44 18.02 -9.64 3.21
N GLY A 45 16.87 -9.01 2.91
CA GLY A 45 16.71 -8.10 1.76
C GLY A 45 16.62 -6.61 2.10
N HIS A 46 16.28 -6.24 3.34
CA HIS A 46 16.21 -4.84 3.79
C HIS A 46 17.05 -4.69 5.05
N ARG A 47 18.29 -4.20 4.85
CA ARG A 47 19.18 -3.80 5.95
C ARG A 47 18.49 -2.73 6.78
N THR A 48 18.59 -2.82 8.10
CA THR A 48 18.21 -1.69 8.96
C THR A 48 19.00 -0.48 8.49
N PRO A 49 18.35 0.66 8.17
CA PRO A 49 19.07 1.81 7.67
C PRO A 49 20.10 2.27 8.71
N THR A 50 21.35 2.48 8.31
CA THR A 50 22.44 2.92 9.19
C THR A 50 22.98 4.31 8.82
N GLY A 51 22.38 4.95 7.81
CA GLY A 51 22.74 6.27 7.36
C GLY A 51 22.27 7.37 8.31
N THR A 52 22.65 8.61 7.99
CA THR A 52 22.26 9.79 8.75
C THR A 52 21.68 10.86 7.85
N PHE A 53 20.69 11.57 8.37
CA PHE A 53 20.16 12.79 7.76
C PHE A 53 20.69 13.99 8.53
N ILE A 54 21.28 14.96 7.83
CA ILE A 54 21.87 16.15 8.44
C ILE A 54 21.15 17.40 7.93
N LYS A 55 20.60 18.19 8.85
CA LYS A 55 20.02 19.50 8.55
C LYS A 55 20.73 20.60 9.31
N LYS A 56 21.45 21.44 8.57
CA LYS A 56 22.06 22.66 9.11
C LYS A 56 21.12 23.86 8.95
N SER A 57 20.96 24.64 10.00
CA SER A 57 20.25 25.91 9.98
C SER A 57 21.03 26.94 10.79
N GLY A 58 21.89 27.72 10.13
CA GLY A 58 22.76 28.69 10.77
C GLY A 58 23.66 28.02 11.82
N LYS A 59 23.54 28.47 13.08
CA LYS A 59 24.29 28.03 14.27
C LYS A 59 23.75 26.76 14.93
N THR A 60 23.05 25.94 14.18
CA THR A 60 22.43 24.72 14.69
C THR A 60 22.43 23.66 13.61
N THR A 61 22.85 22.46 13.97
CA THR A 61 22.80 21.28 13.10
C THR A 61 21.99 20.20 13.79
N VAL A 62 21.06 19.61 13.06
CA VAL A 62 20.27 18.46 13.49
C VAL A 62 20.79 17.25 12.73
N VAL A 63 21.18 16.21 13.45
CA VAL A 63 21.57 14.92 12.87
C VAL A 63 20.54 13.90 13.31
N LEU A 64 19.92 13.19 12.36
CA LEU A 64 19.01 12.09 12.62
C LEU A 64 19.67 10.79 12.15
N ALA A 65 19.71 9.79 13.02
CA ALA A 65 20.30 8.48 12.74
C ALA A 65 19.27 7.52 12.14
N ASP A 66 19.73 6.33 11.76
CA ASP A 66 18.91 5.22 11.28
C ASP A 66 18.11 5.57 10.01
N GLN A 67 18.75 6.30 9.08
CA GLN A 67 18.16 6.76 7.83
C GLN A 67 18.75 6.03 6.62
N GLU A 68 18.02 5.99 5.50
CA GLU A 68 18.57 5.49 4.24
C GLU A 68 19.73 6.38 3.76
N GLU A 69 20.75 5.76 3.17
CA GLU A 69 21.93 6.47 2.68
C GLU A 69 21.55 7.47 1.58
N GLY A 70 21.96 8.73 1.73
CA GLY A 70 21.67 9.79 0.76
C GLY A 70 20.22 10.31 0.77
N THR A 71 19.41 9.99 1.79
CA THR A 71 18.02 10.47 1.80
C THR A 71 17.89 11.99 1.95
N GLU A 72 17.00 12.60 1.16
CA GLU A 72 16.67 14.02 1.27
C GLU A 72 15.63 14.32 2.38
N SER A 73 14.87 13.29 2.79
CA SER A 73 13.86 13.40 3.83
C SER A 73 13.91 12.16 4.72
N PRO A 74 13.92 12.34 6.05
CA PRO A 74 13.87 11.21 6.96
C PRO A 74 12.64 10.34 6.73
N SER A 75 12.74 9.05 7.01
CA SER A 75 11.62 8.12 6.94
C SER A 75 11.51 7.29 8.21
N TYR A 76 10.27 7.06 8.65
CA TYR A 76 9.99 6.29 9.85
C TYR A 76 8.81 5.35 9.63
N GLY A 77 8.93 4.13 10.16
CA GLY A 77 7.85 3.15 10.18
C GLY A 77 6.95 3.27 11.41
N ARG A 78 6.07 2.28 11.57
CA ARG A 78 5.24 2.13 12.78
C ARG A 78 6.14 1.95 14.01
N TYR A 79 5.88 2.70 15.08
CA TYR A 79 6.75 2.75 16.27
C TYR A 79 8.21 3.08 15.93
N GLY A 80 8.44 3.79 14.82
CA GLY A 80 9.78 4.21 14.42
C GLY A 80 10.41 5.09 15.49
N ASN A 81 11.69 4.84 15.78
CA ASN A 81 12.42 5.62 16.76
C ASN A 81 13.11 6.80 16.09
N ILE A 82 12.80 8.01 16.54
CA ILE A 82 13.46 9.25 16.10
C ILE A 82 14.69 9.43 16.97
N ASN A 83 15.81 8.85 16.54
CA ASN A 83 17.11 9.01 17.14
C ASN A 83 17.83 10.22 16.54
N GLY A 84 18.17 11.20 17.37
CA GLY A 84 18.80 12.41 16.88
C GLY A 84 19.76 13.07 17.84
N THR A 85 20.57 13.96 17.29
CA THR A 85 21.52 14.81 18.02
C THR A 85 21.42 16.23 17.49
N LEU A 86 21.29 17.19 18.40
CA LEU A 86 21.40 18.61 18.13
C LEU A 86 22.82 19.07 18.43
N LEU A 87 23.46 19.70 17.45
CA LEU A 87 24.71 20.44 17.63
C LEU A 87 24.36 21.92 17.64
N LEU A 88 24.70 22.59 18.74
CA LEU A 88 24.29 23.94 19.08
C LEU A 88 25.52 24.82 19.25
N ASP A 89 25.71 25.79 18.36
CA ASP A 89 26.72 26.82 18.59
C ASP A 89 26.16 27.86 19.58
N GLU A 90 27.04 28.48 20.36
CA GLU A 90 26.69 29.52 21.35
C GLU A 90 25.67 29.04 22.40
N SER A 91 25.85 27.82 22.92
CA SER A 91 24.91 27.17 23.83
C SER A 91 24.67 27.94 25.14
N GLU A 92 25.61 28.79 25.54
CA GLU A 92 25.51 29.70 26.70
C GLU A 92 24.32 30.68 26.61
N THR A 93 23.90 31.03 25.40
CA THR A 93 22.78 31.97 25.16
C THR A 93 21.41 31.29 25.21
N ILE A 94 21.37 29.95 25.24
CA ILE A 94 20.13 29.19 25.15
C ILE A 94 19.40 29.23 26.50
N THR A 95 18.08 29.32 26.44
CA THR A 95 17.16 29.29 27.60
C THR A 95 16.22 28.11 27.58
N GLU A 96 15.87 27.62 26.39
CA GLU A 96 15.00 26.45 26.22
C GLU A 96 15.29 25.80 24.87
N VAL A 97 15.29 24.47 24.85
CA VAL A 97 15.30 23.64 23.66
C VAL A 97 14.13 22.68 23.75
N GLU A 98 13.26 22.72 22.75
CA GLU A 98 12.05 21.93 22.69
C GLU A 98 11.98 21.21 21.33
N CYS A 99 11.59 19.93 21.36
CA CYS A 99 11.30 19.12 20.19
C CYS A 99 9.80 18.80 20.17
N LYS A 100 9.14 19.05 19.03
CA LYS A 100 7.74 18.70 18.79
C LYS A 100 7.65 17.73 17.63
N ILE A 101 6.81 16.72 17.79
CA ILE A 101 6.46 15.78 16.74
C ILE A 101 5.00 16.06 16.39
N GLU A 102 4.78 16.48 15.14
CA GLU A 102 3.48 16.93 14.67
C GLU A 102 3.07 16.10 13.46
N GLY A 103 1.83 15.61 13.47
CA GLY A 103 1.20 14.88 12.37
C GLY A 103 -0.18 15.45 12.13
N LYS A 104 -0.58 15.62 10.87
CA LYS A 104 -1.91 16.13 10.52
C LYS A 104 -2.44 15.56 9.21
N LEU A 105 -3.76 15.50 9.14
CA LEU A 105 -4.55 15.15 7.97
C LEU A 105 -5.28 16.40 7.46
N ASP A 106 -4.92 16.88 6.29
CA ASP A 106 -5.61 17.95 5.59
C ASP A 106 -6.49 17.36 4.48
N THR A 107 -7.79 17.68 4.50
CA THR A 107 -8.76 17.22 3.50
C THR A 107 -9.56 18.40 2.97
N THR A 108 -9.85 18.42 1.66
CA THR A 108 -10.70 19.43 1.03
C THR A 108 -11.57 18.80 -0.04
N ILE A 109 -12.85 19.18 -0.08
CA ILE A 109 -13.78 18.84 -1.17
C ILE A 109 -14.49 20.11 -1.64
N SER A 110 -14.84 20.20 -2.94
CA SER A 110 -15.46 21.43 -3.49
C SER A 110 -16.71 21.89 -2.73
N GLU A 111 -17.58 20.95 -2.34
CA GLU A 111 -18.90 21.25 -1.77
C GLU A 111 -18.88 21.36 -0.23
N GLY A 112 -17.87 20.78 0.41
CA GLY A 112 -17.75 20.72 1.87
C GLY A 112 -16.67 21.63 2.47
N GLY A 113 -15.84 22.25 1.64
CA GLY A 113 -14.70 23.06 2.09
C GLY A 113 -13.53 22.20 2.58
N GLY A 114 -12.73 22.73 3.51
CA GLY A 114 -11.56 22.06 4.06
C GLY A 114 -11.69 21.67 5.54
N LYS A 115 -11.00 20.60 5.94
CA LYS A 115 -10.87 20.14 7.32
C LYS A 115 -9.43 19.68 7.58
N SER A 116 -8.85 20.15 8.69
CA SER A 116 -7.55 19.71 9.21
C SER A 116 -7.76 18.94 10.51
N THR A 117 -7.26 17.72 10.58
CA THR A 117 -7.38 16.84 11.75
C THR A 117 -5.98 16.55 12.30
N PRO A 118 -5.67 16.90 13.56
CA PRO A 118 -4.39 16.55 14.17
C PRO A 118 -4.30 15.04 14.40
N LEU A 119 -3.19 14.44 14.00
CA LEU A 119 -2.89 13.01 14.16
C LEU A 119 -1.87 12.78 15.28
N ILE A 120 -0.84 13.62 15.35
CA ILE A 120 0.19 13.57 16.41
C ILE A 120 0.43 15.00 16.88
N LYS A 121 0.56 15.18 18.20
CA LYS A 121 0.93 16.45 18.81
C LYS A 121 1.71 16.21 20.10
N GLU A 122 2.94 15.74 19.94
CA GLU A 122 3.84 15.46 21.06
C GLU A 122 4.84 16.60 21.25
N ARG A 123 5.21 16.84 22.50
CA ARG A 123 6.07 17.96 22.92
C ARG A 123 7.04 17.47 23.99
N HIS A 124 8.33 17.62 23.72
CA HIS A 124 9.41 17.21 24.59
C HIS A 124 10.36 18.37 24.83
N ILE A 125 10.61 18.71 26.09
CA ILE A 125 11.62 19.69 26.47
C ILE A 125 12.94 18.95 26.58
N LEU A 126 13.89 19.27 25.69
CA LEU A 126 15.23 18.68 25.70
C LEU A 126 16.14 19.35 26.73
N TRP A 127 15.96 20.65 26.93
CA TRP A 127 16.69 21.42 27.93
C TRP A 127 15.91 22.70 28.30
N SER A 128 15.96 23.11 29.56
CA SER A 128 15.38 24.37 30.03
C SER A 128 16.21 24.94 31.17
N LYS A 129 16.54 26.24 31.06
CA LYS A 129 17.29 26.97 32.09
C LYS A 129 16.54 27.06 33.43
N GLN A 130 15.21 26.98 33.40
CA GLN A 130 14.40 27.01 34.63
C GLN A 130 14.53 25.72 35.45
N SER A 131 14.82 24.60 34.79
CA SER A 131 14.95 23.28 35.43
C SER A 131 16.41 22.91 35.73
N ALA A 132 17.37 23.68 35.20
CA ALA A 132 18.81 23.44 35.35
C ALA A 132 19.35 24.03 36.66
N ALA A 133 20.51 23.55 37.11
CA ALA A 133 21.16 24.09 38.32
C ALA A 133 21.61 25.55 38.12
N PRO A 134 21.80 26.36 39.18
CA PRO A 134 21.98 27.82 39.10
C PRO A 134 23.14 28.34 38.23
N ASN A 135 24.08 27.49 37.79
CA ASN A 135 25.21 27.84 36.92
C ASN A 135 25.36 26.91 35.71
N GLU A 136 24.36 26.08 35.44
CA GLU A 136 24.41 25.11 34.36
C GLU A 136 23.97 25.77 33.05
N SER A 137 24.85 25.74 32.04
CA SER A 137 24.55 26.17 30.69
C SER A 137 24.07 25.01 29.83
N CYS A 138 23.40 25.31 28.73
CA CYS A 138 23.03 24.27 27.77
C CYS A 138 24.29 23.63 27.19
N SER A 139 24.32 22.30 27.09
CA SER A 139 25.36 21.59 26.34
C SER A 139 25.36 22.03 24.87
N SER A 140 26.53 22.06 24.24
CA SER A 140 26.67 22.25 22.79
C SER A 140 26.16 21.06 22.00
N GLN A 141 25.95 19.91 22.64
CA GLN A 141 25.39 18.71 22.05
C GLN A 141 24.24 18.17 22.92
N LEU A 142 23.05 18.01 22.33
CA LEU A 142 21.89 17.39 22.98
C LEU A 142 21.43 16.18 22.17
N ALA A 143 21.53 14.98 22.75
CA ALA A 143 20.95 13.78 22.18
C ALA A 143 19.47 13.66 22.55
N PHE A 144 18.66 13.10 21.66
CA PHE A 144 17.25 12.81 21.91
C PHE A 144 16.83 11.52 21.20
N SER A 145 15.84 10.84 21.78
CA SER A 145 15.26 9.61 21.25
C SER A 145 13.77 9.59 21.58
N PHE A 146 12.92 9.51 20.56
CA PHE A 146 11.46 9.49 20.71
C PHE A 146 10.85 8.40 19.84
N THR A 147 10.03 7.53 20.45
CA THR A 147 9.29 6.51 19.71
C THR A 147 7.98 7.10 19.20
N LEU A 148 7.73 7.02 17.89
CA LEU A 148 6.46 7.46 17.31
C LEU A 148 5.29 6.66 17.88
N PRO A 149 4.14 7.29 18.17
CA PRO A 149 2.94 6.56 18.54
C PRO A 149 2.46 5.67 17.39
N GLY A 150 1.80 4.56 17.71
CA GLY A 150 1.22 3.67 16.69
C GLY A 150 -0.18 4.08 16.25
N THR A 151 -0.86 4.87 17.08
CA THR A 151 -2.27 5.22 16.93
C THR A 151 -2.52 6.70 17.24
N PHE A 152 -3.66 7.19 16.80
CA PHE A 152 -4.22 8.46 17.22
C PHE A 152 -5.69 8.27 17.61
N ARG A 153 -6.21 9.18 18.43
CA ARG A 153 -7.60 9.14 18.88
C ARG A 153 -8.51 9.85 17.89
N ASP A 154 -9.41 9.10 17.26
CA ASP A 154 -10.44 9.58 16.34
C ASP A 154 -11.80 9.50 17.03
N GLY A 155 -12.20 10.57 17.70
CA GLY A 155 -13.38 10.57 18.57
C GLY A 155 -13.17 9.68 19.80
N THR A 156 -13.82 8.51 19.82
CA THR A 156 -13.73 7.53 20.92
C THR A 156 -12.83 6.35 20.62
N GLU A 157 -12.40 6.16 19.38
CA GLU A 157 -11.62 5.00 18.96
C GLU A 157 -10.16 5.37 18.71
N ASP A 158 -9.25 4.49 19.13
CA ASP A 158 -7.85 4.58 18.74
C ASP A 158 -7.67 3.89 17.38
N LYS A 159 -7.20 4.67 16.40
CA LYS A 159 -6.96 4.20 15.03
C LYS A 159 -5.49 4.28 14.69
N PRO A 160 -4.97 3.39 13.82
CA PRO A 160 -3.58 3.47 13.39
C PRO A 160 -3.31 4.79 12.67
N LEU A 161 -2.08 5.30 12.80
CA LEU A 161 -1.64 6.44 12.00
C LEU A 161 -1.63 6.07 10.51
N PRO A 162 -2.19 6.93 9.63
CA PRO A 162 -2.10 6.72 8.19
C PRO A 162 -0.68 6.97 7.66
N PRO A 163 -0.27 6.34 6.55
CA PRO A 163 0.98 6.68 5.88
C PRO A 163 1.01 8.16 5.45
N SER A 164 2.22 8.71 5.29
CA SER A 164 2.40 9.94 4.51
C SER A 164 1.80 9.73 3.12
N TYR A 165 0.86 10.60 2.74
CA TYR A 165 0.12 10.45 1.50
C TYR A 165 -0.30 11.81 0.98
N HIS A 166 -0.33 11.98 -0.34
CA HIS A 166 -0.87 13.17 -0.96
C HIS A 166 -1.57 12.81 -2.26
N VAL A 167 -2.75 13.39 -2.48
CA VAL A 167 -3.45 13.29 -3.75
C VAL A 167 -4.26 14.56 -3.99
N PHE A 168 -4.19 15.03 -5.22
CA PHE A 168 -5.01 16.14 -5.70
C PHE A 168 -5.72 15.73 -6.98
N CYS A 169 -7.02 15.50 -6.86
CA CYS A 169 -7.87 15.16 -7.99
C CYS A 169 -8.53 16.43 -8.52
N HIS A 170 -8.08 16.89 -9.67
CA HIS A 170 -8.69 17.98 -10.42
C HIS A 170 -10.08 17.59 -10.95
N GLY A 171 -10.88 18.60 -11.33
CA GLY A 171 -12.25 18.44 -11.84
C GLY A 171 -13.32 18.75 -10.81
N THR A 172 -14.59 18.57 -11.17
CA THR A 172 -15.75 18.81 -10.29
C THR A 172 -16.43 17.48 -9.92
N PRO A 173 -16.60 17.15 -8.62
CA PRO A 173 -16.06 17.85 -7.44
C PRO A 173 -14.56 17.60 -7.21
N SER A 174 -13.78 18.65 -6.99
CA SER A 174 -12.37 18.51 -6.64
C SER A 174 -12.22 17.80 -5.29
N LEU A 175 -11.14 17.03 -5.16
CA LEU A 175 -10.81 16.29 -3.94
C LEU A 175 -9.32 16.44 -3.65
N PHE A 176 -9.01 16.85 -2.42
CA PHE A 176 -7.65 16.93 -1.90
C PHE A 176 -7.56 16.16 -0.59
N LEU A 177 -6.51 15.36 -0.47
CA LEU A 177 -6.19 14.61 0.74
C LEU A 177 -4.67 14.63 0.92
N LYS A 178 -4.22 15.07 2.09
CA LYS A 178 -2.80 15.13 2.44
C LYS A 178 -2.56 14.76 3.89
N THR A 179 -1.73 13.76 4.11
CA THR A 179 -1.22 13.39 5.43
C THR A 179 0.24 13.82 5.52
N THR A 180 0.57 14.63 6.52
CA THR A 180 1.94 15.11 6.73
C THR A 180 2.42 14.90 8.14
N TYR A 181 3.71 14.61 8.28
CA TYR A 181 4.40 14.50 9.56
C TYR A 181 5.68 15.33 9.57
N SER A 182 6.04 15.86 10.73
CA SER A 182 7.21 16.71 10.89
C SER A 182 7.77 16.73 12.30
N ILE A 183 9.08 16.88 12.40
CA ILE A 183 9.81 17.22 13.61
C ILE A 183 10.05 18.73 13.60
N ARG A 184 9.65 19.42 14.68
CA ARG A 184 9.87 20.85 14.87
C ARG A 184 10.72 21.08 16.11
N ILE A 185 11.92 21.59 15.90
CA ILE A 185 12.84 21.96 16.99
C ILE A 185 12.73 23.47 17.21
N ALA A 186 12.43 23.87 18.44
CA ALA A 186 12.39 25.26 18.87
C ALA A 186 13.56 25.52 19.82
N ILE A 187 14.38 26.51 19.50
CA ILE A 187 15.54 26.91 20.32
C ILE A 187 15.35 28.37 20.70
N THR A 188 15.18 28.63 21.99
CA THR A 188 14.97 29.97 22.55
C THR A 188 16.27 30.49 23.14
N ARG A 189 16.72 31.67 22.69
CA ARG A 189 17.98 32.30 23.13
C ARG A 189 17.74 33.68 23.73
N VAL A 190 18.53 34.08 24.72
CA VAL A 190 18.56 35.46 25.23
C VAL A 190 19.28 36.34 24.22
N VAL A 191 18.69 37.49 23.86
CA VAL A 191 19.28 38.45 22.91
C VAL A 191 20.22 39.43 23.61
N HIS A 192 19.90 39.85 24.83
CA HIS A 192 20.75 40.74 25.64
C HIS A 192 20.90 40.21 27.06
N GLN A 193 22.09 39.69 27.39
CA GLN A 193 22.42 39.16 28.72
C GLN A 193 22.27 40.21 29.84
N LYS A 194 22.43 41.51 29.53
CA LYS A 194 22.35 42.62 30.51
C LYS A 194 20.93 43.09 30.84
N LEU A 195 19.94 42.82 29.98
CA LEU A 195 18.54 43.25 30.20
C LEU A 195 17.59 42.08 30.54
N GLY A 196 18.10 40.84 30.59
CA GLY A 196 17.45 39.66 31.19
C GLY A 196 16.12 39.18 30.60
N LEU A 197 15.46 39.94 29.72
CA LEU A 197 14.03 39.79 29.45
C LEU A 197 13.64 39.62 27.98
N TRP A 198 14.56 39.77 27.02
CA TRP A 198 14.25 39.59 25.60
C TRP A 198 14.82 38.29 25.05
N THR A 199 13.92 37.34 24.76
CA THR A 199 14.25 36.06 24.14
C THR A 199 13.82 36.00 22.67
N LYS A 200 14.59 35.32 21.84
CA LYS A 200 14.26 35.02 20.45
C LYS A 200 14.22 33.51 20.25
N THR A 201 13.10 33.00 19.73
CA THR A 201 12.95 31.58 19.40
C THR A 201 13.18 31.36 17.91
N LYS A 202 14.06 30.42 17.58
CA LYS A 202 14.27 29.93 16.22
C LYS A 202 13.62 28.56 16.07
N HIS A 203 12.90 28.36 14.97
CA HIS A 203 12.32 27.06 14.64
C HIS A 203 13.08 26.40 13.49
N ILE A 204 13.37 25.11 13.63
CA ILE A 204 13.86 24.24 12.57
C ILE A 204 12.75 23.22 12.29
N PHE A 205 12.31 23.17 11.04
CA PHE A 205 11.24 22.29 10.60
C PHE A 205 11.80 21.17 9.73
N ILE A 206 11.53 19.91 10.06
CA ILE A 206 12.03 18.73 9.36
C ILE A 206 10.82 17.87 8.99
N PRO A 207 10.32 17.93 7.75
CA PRO A 207 9.31 16.98 7.30
C PRO A 207 9.91 15.59 7.19
N PHE A 208 9.11 14.56 7.48
CA PHE A 208 9.51 13.17 7.31
C PHE A 208 8.39 12.34 6.67
N SER A 209 8.78 11.25 6.02
CA SER A 209 7.85 10.27 5.47
C SER A 209 7.50 9.20 6.51
N TYR A 210 6.22 9.06 6.84
CA TYR A 210 5.75 7.97 7.68
C TYR A 210 5.27 6.82 6.79
N ALA A 211 6.02 5.71 6.78
CA ALA A 211 5.79 4.56 5.92
C ALA A 211 5.59 3.29 6.79
N PRO A 212 4.41 3.12 7.42
CA PRO A 212 4.15 1.97 8.27
C PRO A 212 4.13 0.68 7.45
N ARG A 213 5.01 -0.26 7.80
CA ARG A 213 5.09 -1.55 7.12
C ARG A 213 3.88 -2.43 7.42
N SER A 214 3.45 -3.16 6.40
CA SER A 214 2.39 -4.15 6.45
C SER A 214 2.72 -5.27 5.45
N ARG A 215 2.31 -6.50 5.75
CA ARG A 215 2.66 -7.68 4.95
C ARG A 215 1.42 -8.47 4.56
N ALA A 216 1.50 -9.11 3.39
CA ALA A 216 0.53 -10.09 2.98
C ALA A 216 0.59 -11.29 3.93
N HIS A 217 -0.57 -11.77 4.39
CA HIS A 217 -0.64 -12.87 5.34
C HIS A 217 -0.44 -14.25 4.68
N ARG A 218 -0.50 -14.30 3.34
CA ARG A 218 -0.36 -15.51 2.52
C ARG A 218 0.42 -15.19 1.24
N PRO A 219 1.17 -16.15 0.69
CA PRO A 219 1.83 -15.98 -0.60
C PRO A 219 0.85 -15.93 -1.76
N ILE A 220 1.29 -15.34 -2.86
CA ILE A 220 0.82 -15.72 -4.18
C ILE A 220 1.63 -16.94 -4.58
N LEU A 221 0.98 -18.10 -4.68
CA LEU A 221 1.70 -19.33 -5.03
C LEU A 221 2.24 -19.25 -6.47
N PRO A 222 3.51 -19.63 -6.70
CA PRO A 222 4.07 -19.68 -8.04
C PRO A 222 3.25 -20.65 -8.90
N ARG A 223 2.85 -20.18 -10.08
CA ARG A 223 1.83 -20.78 -10.95
C ARG A 223 2.15 -22.22 -11.39
N PRO A 224 1.30 -23.22 -11.09
CA PRO A 224 0.88 -24.16 -12.12
C PRO A 224 -0.14 -23.47 -13.04
N CYS A 225 -0.29 -23.92 -14.29
CA CYS A 225 -1.36 -23.48 -15.19
C CYS A 225 -2.72 -23.36 -14.46
N PHE A 226 -3.47 -22.26 -14.68
CA PHE A 226 -4.75 -21.99 -13.98
C PHE A 226 -5.68 -23.21 -13.96
N PHE A 227 -5.85 -23.88 -15.10
CA PHE A 227 -6.74 -25.04 -15.21
C PHE A 227 -6.31 -26.26 -14.38
N SER A 228 -5.02 -26.37 -14.03
CA SER A 228 -4.52 -27.37 -13.11
C SER A 228 -4.83 -26.95 -11.66
N SER A 229 -4.43 -25.73 -11.30
CA SER A 229 -4.54 -25.25 -9.92
C SER A 229 -5.99 -25.08 -9.45
N VAL A 230 -6.91 -24.63 -10.32
CA VAL A 230 -8.34 -24.50 -9.97
C VAL A 230 -8.99 -25.85 -9.66
N LYS A 231 -8.43 -26.96 -10.17
CA LYS A 231 -8.92 -28.32 -9.88
C LYS A 231 -8.25 -28.94 -8.67
N THR A 232 -6.94 -28.74 -8.50
CA THR A 232 -6.18 -29.34 -7.40
C THR A 232 -6.30 -28.56 -6.10
N SER A 233 -6.49 -27.24 -6.19
CA SER A 233 -6.46 -26.29 -5.08
C SER A 233 -7.40 -25.10 -5.33
N PRO A 234 -8.72 -25.34 -5.46
CA PRO A 234 -9.71 -24.28 -5.73
C PRO A 234 -9.72 -23.18 -4.66
N GLU A 235 -9.37 -23.49 -3.41
CA GLU A 235 -9.26 -22.55 -2.29
C GLU A 235 -8.21 -21.46 -2.48
N GLU A 236 -7.27 -21.64 -3.41
CA GLU A 236 -6.26 -20.66 -3.77
C GLU A 236 -6.80 -19.57 -4.70
N TRP A 237 -8.00 -19.74 -5.23
CA TRP A 237 -8.65 -18.81 -6.14
C TRP A 237 -9.93 -18.23 -5.56
N TYR A 238 -10.07 -16.92 -5.69
CA TYR A 238 -11.33 -16.21 -5.51
C TYR A 238 -11.97 -15.99 -6.88
N GLN A 239 -13.22 -16.41 -7.03
CA GLN A 239 -14.01 -16.26 -8.24
C GLN A 239 -15.06 -15.15 -8.07
N ALA A 240 -15.04 -14.17 -8.95
CA ALA A 240 -16.16 -13.24 -9.13
C ALA A 240 -16.97 -13.68 -10.34
N GLU A 241 -18.23 -14.05 -10.11
CA GLU A 241 -19.18 -14.43 -11.15
C GLU A 241 -20.14 -13.28 -11.44
N THR A 242 -20.38 -13.04 -12.73
CA THR A 242 -21.33 -12.05 -13.21
C THR A 242 -21.86 -12.44 -14.58
N THR A 243 -22.76 -11.61 -15.10
CA THR A 243 -23.42 -11.85 -16.39
C THR A 243 -23.40 -10.57 -17.23
N ILE A 244 -22.96 -10.66 -18.48
CA ILE A 244 -23.05 -9.56 -19.46
C ILE A 244 -24.52 -9.45 -19.89
N LYS A 245 -25.17 -8.36 -19.46
CA LYS A 245 -26.58 -8.11 -19.72
C LYS A 245 -26.81 -7.62 -21.15
N ARG A 246 -27.98 -7.94 -21.70
CA ARG A 246 -28.45 -7.46 -22.99
C ARG A 246 -29.55 -6.40 -22.82
N ARG A 247 -29.69 -5.52 -23.81
CA ARG A 247 -30.69 -4.44 -23.81
C ARG A 247 -32.11 -4.96 -24.07
N ASP A 248 -32.25 -5.97 -24.92
CA ASP A 248 -33.53 -6.61 -25.20
C ASP A 248 -33.63 -7.96 -24.46
N SER A 249 -34.79 -8.20 -23.84
CA SER A 249 -35.05 -9.35 -22.96
C SER A 249 -35.72 -10.53 -23.68
N SER A 250 -35.99 -10.40 -24.99
CA SER A 250 -36.65 -11.45 -25.76
C SER A 250 -35.71 -12.61 -26.09
N SER A 251 -35.85 -13.72 -25.36
CA SER A 251 -35.45 -15.11 -25.67
C SER A 251 -33.96 -15.47 -25.84
N GLN A 252 -33.03 -14.51 -25.81
CA GLN A 252 -31.60 -14.83 -25.94
C GLN A 252 -30.89 -14.93 -24.59
N THR A 253 -30.07 -15.97 -24.43
CA THR A 253 -29.34 -16.29 -23.20
C THR A 253 -28.20 -15.30 -22.97
N PRO A 254 -28.02 -14.75 -21.76
CA PRO A 254 -26.92 -13.85 -21.48
C PRO A 254 -25.58 -14.59 -21.40
N LEU A 255 -24.46 -13.85 -21.42
CA LEU A 255 -23.12 -14.43 -21.29
C LEU A 255 -22.67 -14.40 -19.84
N ASN A 256 -22.18 -15.53 -19.32
CA ASN A 256 -21.59 -15.61 -18.00
C ASN A 256 -20.12 -15.21 -18.06
N CYS A 257 -19.65 -14.55 -17.02
CA CYS A 257 -18.29 -14.06 -16.92
C CYS A 257 -17.74 -14.37 -15.54
N HIS A 258 -16.58 -15.01 -15.49
CA HIS A 258 -15.90 -15.40 -14.27
C HIS A 258 -14.50 -14.79 -14.27
N LEU A 259 -14.20 -13.98 -13.26
CA LEU A 259 -12.86 -13.46 -13.01
C LEU A 259 -12.27 -14.16 -11.79
N PHE A 260 -11.10 -14.77 -11.96
CA PHE A 260 -10.35 -15.45 -10.91
C PHE A 260 -9.12 -14.65 -10.54
N VAL A 261 -8.91 -14.45 -9.24
CA VAL A 261 -7.70 -13.83 -8.65
C VAL A 261 -7.27 -14.63 -7.42
N PRO A 262 -6.03 -14.53 -6.94
CA PRO A 262 -5.60 -15.29 -5.76
C PRO A 262 -6.45 -14.99 -4.54
N ALA A 263 -6.89 -16.03 -3.83
CA ALA A 263 -7.92 -15.95 -2.78
C ALA A 263 -7.55 -15.04 -1.60
N GLY A 264 -6.24 -14.88 -1.35
CA GLY A 264 -5.72 -14.04 -0.28
C GLY A 264 -6.22 -12.59 -0.35
N ARG A 265 -6.42 -12.02 -1.55
CA ARG A 265 -6.87 -10.63 -1.79
C ARG A 265 -6.14 -9.56 -0.98
N VAL A 266 -4.95 -9.89 -0.49
CA VAL A 266 -4.01 -9.02 0.20
C VAL A 266 -2.68 -9.19 -0.52
N TYR A 267 -2.23 -8.16 -1.23
CA TYR A 267 -1.09 -8.24 -2.13
C TYR A 267 -0.08 -7.15 -1.80
N GLY A 268 1.21 -7.46 -1.84
CA GLY A 268 2.28 -6.49 -1.73
C GLY A 268 2.24 -5.49 -2.89
N LEU A 269 2.69 -4.25 -2.66
CA LEU A 269 2.79 -3.22 -3.72
C LEU A 269 3.68 -3.67 -4.88
N LYS A 270 4.66 -4.55 -4.63
CA LYS A 270 5.58 -5.10 -5.65
C LYS A 270 5.15 -6.46 -6.20
N ASP A 271 4.02 -7.01 -5.75
CA ASP A 271 3.56 -8.31 -6.22
C ASP A 271 3.07 -8.22 -7.67
N THR A 272 3.29 -9.31 -8.41
CA THR A 272 2.58 -9.57 -9.66
C THR A 272 1.36 -10.42 -9.34
N ILE A 273 0.16 -9.89 -9.55
CA ILE A 273 -1.10 -10.55 -9.21
C ILE A 273 -1.62 -11.25 -10.46
N PRO A 274 -1.60 -12.60 -10.51
CA PRO A 274 -2.12 -13.33 -11.64
C PRO A 274 -3.66 -13.25 -11.67
N PHE A 275 -4.25 -13.31 -12.86
CA PHE A 275 -5.69 -13.48 -13.00
C PHE A 275 -6.05 -14.36 -14.19
N HIS A 276 -7.24 -14.98 -14.12
CA HIS A 276 -7.85 -15.70 -15.23
C HIS A 276 -9.25 -15.15 -15.46
N LEU A 277 -9.60 -14.92 -16.72
CA LEU A 277 -10.92 -14.44 -17.14
C LEU A 277 -11.54 -15.48 -18.05
N GLN A 278 -12.76 -15.90 -17.74
CA GLN A 278 -13.55 -16.78 -18.58
C GLN A 278 -14.87 -16.10 -18.95
N ILE A 279 -15.24 -16.16 -20.23
CA ILE A 279 -16.55 -15.72 -20.72
C ILE A 279 -17.21 -16.93 -21.39
N SER A 280 -18.38 -17.34 -20.92
CA SER A 280 -19.07 -18.53 -21.39
C SER A 280 -20.52 -18.23 -21.77
N GLY A 281 -21.05 -19.00 -22.72
CA GLY A 281 -22.43 -18.89 -23.16
C GLY A 281 -22.64 -19.48 -24.52
N ARG A 282 -23.79 -19.20 -25.14
CA ARG A 282 -24.09 -19.74 -26.46
C ARG A 282 -23.11 -19.24 -27.52
N ILE A 283 -22.68 -20.12 -28.44
CA ILE A 283 -21.73 -19.77 -29.51
C ILE A 283 -22.24 -18.57 -30.34
N SER A 284 -23.53 -18.55 -30.66
CA SER A 284 -24.15 -17.43 -31.40
C SER A 284 -24.03 -16.10 -30.65
N THR A 285 -24.23 -16.11 -29.33
CA THR A 285 -24.12 -14.94 -28.46
C THR A 285 -22.66 -14.51 -28.27
N LEU A 286 -21.73 -15.45 -28.11
CA LEU A 286 -20.30 -15.17 -28.04
C LEU A 286 -19.81 -14.53 -29.33
N ARG A 287 -20.17 -15.11 -30.48
CA ARG A 287 -19.86 -14.54 -31.79
C ARG A 287 -20.37 -13.12 -31.89
N GLU A 288 -21.60 -12.84 -31.49
CA GLU A 288 -22.15 -11.48 -31.55
C GLU A 288 -21.34 -10.48 -30.72
N LEU A 289 -20.87 -10.86 -29.53
CA LEU A 289 -20.03 -9.99 -28.68
C LEU A 289 -18.68 -9.69 -29.35
N PHE A 290 -18.09 -10.68 -30.03
CA PHE A 290 -16.74 -10.61 -30.61
C PHE A 290 -16.70 -10.42 -32.13
N SER A 291 -17.85 -10.22 -32.79
CA SER A 291 -17.92 -10.08 -34.25
C SER A 291 -17.34 -8.74 -34.68
N SER A 292 -16.02 -8.71 -34.90
CA SER A 292 -15.41 -7.84 -35.89
C SER A 292 -15.60 -8.52 -37.24
N THR A 293 -16.42 -7.95 -38.13
CA THR A 293 -16.61 -8.46 -39.49
C THR A 293 -15.39 -8.20 -40.38
N GLU A 294 -14.15 -8.41 -39.88
CA GLU A 294 -12.96 -8.66 -40.70
C GLU A 294 -12.03 -9.60 -39.92
N LEU A 295 -12.15 -10.90 -40.19
CA LEU A 295 -10.97 -11.75 -40.20
C LEU A 295 -10.02 -11.10 -41.20
N SER A 296 -8.97 -10.43 -40.73
CA SER A 296 -7.82 -10.12 -41.56
C SER A 296 -7.37 -11.45 -42.15
N ARG A 297 -7.76 -11.75 -43.40
CA ARG A 297 -7.11 -12.80 -44.17
C ARG A 297 -5.64 -12.48 -44.06
N VAL A 298 -4.89 -13.39 -43.44
CA VAL A 298 -3.47 -13.46 -43.70
C VAL A 298 -3.37 -13.55 -45.21
N TYR A 299 -2.93 -12.47 -45.85
CA TYR A 299 -2.52 -12.52 -47.24
C TYR A 299 -1.32 -13.46 -47.25
N SER A 300 -1.57 -14.74 -47.51
CA SER A 300 -0.54 -15.60 -48.08
C SER A 300 -0.06 -14.90 -49.34
N ALA A 301 1.25 -14.72 -49.45
CA ALA A 301 1.91 -13.91 -50.48
C ALA A 301 1.82 -14.49 -51.91
N GLU A 302 0.81 -15.31 -52.22
CA GLU A 302 0.63 -15.96 -53.53
C GLU A 302 -0.85 -16.07 -53.88
N SER A 303 -1.46 -14.95 -54.29
CA SER A 303 -2.61 -14.99 -55.19
C SER A 303 -2.80 -13.62 -55.82
N HIS A 304 -2.05 -13.36 -56.89
CA HIS A 304 -2.44 -12.34 -57.86
C HIS A 304 -3.72 -12.79 -58.57
N LEU A 305 -4.60 -11.84 -58.84
CA LEU A 305 -5.86 -11.94 -59.59
C LEU A 305 -7.09 -12.32 -58.75
N THR A 306 -7.81 -11.32 -58.22
CA THR A 306 -9.19 -10.99 -58.67
C THR A 306 -9.81 -9.85 -57.83
N SER A 307 -10.22 -8.81 -58.56
CA SER A 307 -11.39 -7.95 -58.38
C SER A 307 -11.71 -7.34 -56.99
N SER A 308 -11.55 -6.02 -56.97
CA SER A 308 -12.26 -5.05 -56.13
C SER A 308 -13.77 -5.36 -56.01
N SER A 309 -14.25 -5.59 -54.79
CA SER A 309 -15.62 -5.27 -54.40
C SER A 309 -15.57 -4.37 -53.17
N SER A 310 -15.79 -3.09 -53.41
CA SER A 310 -16.00 -2.07 -52.38
C SER A 310 -17.37 -2.28 -51.76
N LEU A 311 -17.45 -3.10 -50.71
CA LEU A 311 -18.53 -3.02 -49.73
C LEU A 311 -18.10 -2.04 -48.63
N PRO A 312 -19.01 -1.23 -48.06
CA PRO A 312 -18.67 -0.35 -46.95
C PRO A 312 -18.28 -1.24 -45.77
N SER A 313 -17.01 -1.23 -45.38
CA SER A 313 -16.55 -1.90 -44.16
C SER A 313 -17.29 -1.25 -42.99
N LEU A 314 -18.31 -1.94 -42.46
CA LEU A 314 -18.81 -1.64 -41.13
C LEU A 314 -17.66 -1.91 -40.18
N ASN A 315 -16.94 -0.85 -39.81
CA ASN A 315 -15.82 -0.86 -38.87
C ASN A 315 -16.31 -1.30 -37.48
N HIS A 316 -16.56 -2.60 -37.30
CA HIS A 316 -16.85 -3.19 -36.01
C HIS A 316 -15.51 -3.49 -35.33
N THR A 317 -15.06 -2.58 -34.46
CA THR A 317 -13.94 -2.83 -33.56
C THR A 317 -14.31 -3.94 -32.58
N PRO A 318 -13.40 -4.84 -32.19
CA PRO A 318 -13.68 -5.86 -31.18
C PRO A 318 -14.05 -5.24 -29.82
N PRO A 319 -14.71 -5.99 -28.92
CA PRO A 319 -15.03 -5.50 -27.59
C PRO A 319 -13.74 -5.18 -26.82
N VAL A 320 -13.76 -4.12 -26.02
CA VAL A 320 -12.62 -3.73 -25.19
C VAL A 320 -12.76 -4.42 -23.84
N ILE A 321 -11.90 -5.39 -23.58
CA ILE A 321 -11.80 -6.11 -22.30
C ILE A 321 -10.58 -5.59 -21.56
N ARG A 322 -10.78 -5.16 -20.32
CA ARG A 322 -9.72 -4.63 -19.45
C ARG A 322 -9.84 -5.22 -18.07
N VAL A 323 -8.70 -5.62 -17.52
CA VAL A 323 -8.55 -5.93 -16.10
C VAL A 323 -7.51 -4.96 -15.56
N PHE A 324 -7.82 -4.24 -14.49
CA PHE A 324 -6.94 -3.18 -13.97
C PHE A 324 -7.13 -3.01 -12.46
N LEU A 325 -6.11 -2.46 -11.80
CA LEU A 325 -6.17 -2.06 -10.40
C LEU A 325 -6.75 -0.65 -10.30
N MET A 326 -7.71 -0.46 -9.41
CA MET A 326 -8.35 0.82 -9.16
C MET A 326 -8.19 1.22 -7.70
N ARG A 327 -7.59 2.38 -7.47
CA ARG A 327 -7.55 3.05 -6.18
C ARG A 327 -8.70 4.04 -6.08
N GLN A 328 -9.50 3.90 -5.04
CA GLN A 328 -10.59 4.80 -4.71
C GLN A 328 -10.22 5.65 -3.50
N VAL A 329 -10.22 6.97 -3.68
CA VAL A 329 -10.05 7.94 -2.61
C VAL A 329 -11.42 8.52 -2.27
N THR A 330 -11.82 8.46 -1.01
CA THR A 330 -13.09 8.97 -0.50
C THR A 330 -12.82 9.95 0.63
N VAL A 331 -13.49 11.10 0.61
CA VAL A 331 -13.41 12.12 1.66
C VAL A 331 -14.83 12.58 1.98
N GLU A 332 -15.14 12.70 3.27
CA GLU A 332 -16.42 13.22 3.76
C GLU A 332 -16.19 14.47 4.61
N ILE A 333 -16.88 15.57 4.33
CA ILE A 333 -16.79 16.81 5.13
C ILE A 333 -18.19 17.36 5.32
N ARG A 334 -18.61 17.52 6.58
CA ARG A 334 -19.94 18.07 6.96
C ARG A 334 -21.11 17.33 6.28
N GLY A 335 -21.02 16.00 6.20
CA GLY A 335 -22.02 15.14 5.56
C GLY A 335 -21.98 15.13 4.03
N GLN A 336 -21.13 15.94 3.39
CA GLN A 336 -20.89 15.89 1.95
C GLN A 336 -19.77 14.91 1.66
N LYS A 337 -19.99 13.98 0.74
CA LYS A 337 -19.05 12.92 0.38
C LYS A 337 -18.58 13.08 -1.05
N SER A 338 -17.28 13.18 -1.26
CA SER A 338 -16.65 13.14 -2.58
C SER A 338 -15.76 11.91 -2.69
N TRP A 339 -15.70 11.34 -3.89
CA TRP A 339 -14.83 10.20 -4.18
C TRP A 339 -14.24 10.31 -5.58
N ARG A 340 -13.09 9.67 -5.75
CA ARG A 340 -12.32 9.64 -6.99
C ARG A 340 -11.71 8.27 -7.19
N ASN A 341 -11.79 7.78 -8.42
CA ASN A 341 -11.15 6.54 -8.83
C ASN A 341 -9.92 6.88 -9.68
N ILE A 342 -8.80 6.25 -9.36
CA ILE A 342 -7.51 6.40 -10.03
C ILE A 342 -7.10 5.00 -10.47
N VAL A 343 -6.69 4.84 -11.73
CA VAL A 343 -6.11 3.58 -12.19
C VAL A 343 -4.72 3.45 -11.57
N ALA A 344 -4.55 2.43 -10.74
CA ALA A 344 -3.32 2.17 -10.00
C ALA A 344 -2.42 1.13 -10.70
N GLY A 345 -2.88 0.54 -11.81
CA GLY A 345 -2.16 -0.46 -12.59
C GLY A 345 -3.05 -1.07 -13.68
N GLU A 346 -2.49 -1.37 -14.85
CA GLU A 346 -3.22 -2.02 -15.94
C GLU A 346 -2.74 -3.46 -16.11
N GLY A 347 -3.67 -4.39 -16.34
CA GLY A 347 -3.34 -5.79 -16.59
C GLY A 347 -3.07 -6.07 -18.06
N ALA A 348 -2.07 -6.90 -18.33
CA ALA A 348 -1.87 -7.48 -19.66
C ALA A 348 -2.77 -8.72 -19.80
N LEU A 349 -3.53 -8.82 -20.89
CA LEU A 349 -4.39 -9.97 -21.20
C LEU A 349 -3.80 -10.75 -22.37
N SER A 350 -3.73 -12.07 -22.22
CA SER A 350 -3.33 -13.01 -23.26
C SER A 350 -4.42 -14.07 -23.41
N SER A 351 -4.93 -14.24 -24.64
CA SER A 351 -5.96 -15.26 -24.92
C SER A 351 -5.36 -16.66 -24.77
N VAL A 352 -6.08 -17.55 -24.09
CA VAL A 352 -5.67 -18.95 -23.96
C VAL A 352 -6.33 -19.76 -25.09
N PRO A 353 -5.55 -20.38 -25.99
CA PRO A 353 -6.13 -21.18 -27.07
C PRO A 353 -6.91 -22.39 -26.53
N PRO A 354 -8.04 -22.77 -27.16
CA PRO A 354 -8.74 -23.99 -26.79
C PRO A 354 -7.85 -25.23 -27.05
N LEU A 355 -7.97 -26.24 -26.20
CA LEU A 355 -7.22 -27.50 -26.34
C LEU A 355 -7.59 -28.20 -27.65
N MET A 356 -6.61 -28.64 -28.44
CA MET A 356 -6.85 -29.32 -29.73
C MET A 356 -7.79 -30.53 -29.64
N SER A 357 -7.89 -31.19 -28.48
CA SER A 357 -8.82 -32.32 -28.26
C SER A 357 -10.30 -31.93 -28.34
N SER A 358 -10.65 -30.66 -28.09
CA SER A 358 -12.03 -30.18 -28.25
C SER A 358 -12.44 -30.02 -29.71
N CYS A 359 -11.48 -29.94 -30.65
CA CYS A 359 -11.73 -29.76 -32.08
C CYS A 359 -12.18 -31.05 -32.80
N TYR A 360 -11.84 -32.23 -32.27
CA TYR A 360 -12.00 -33.51 -32.98
C TYR A 360 -13.17 -34.39 -32.50
N SER A 361 -14.04 -33.91 -31.62
CA SER A 361 -15.21 -34.70 -31.17
C SER A 361 -16.37 -34.63 -32.18
N PRO A 362 -16.74 -35.73 -32.86
CA PRO A 362 -17.90 -35.77 -33.74
C PRO A 362 -19.14 -36.13 -32.92
N THR A 363 -19.65 -35.17 -32.16
CA THR A 363 -20.93 -35.35 -31.43
C THR A 363 -21.95 -34.39 -32.01
N SER A 364 -23.10 -34.96 -32.40
CA SER A 364 -24.25 -34.32 -33.06
C SER A 364 -24.47 -32.84 -32.70
N ASP A 365 -24.86 -32.05 -33.70
CA ASP A 365 -25.14 -30.61 -33.67
C ASP A 365 -25.95 -30.09 -32.45
N ALA A 366 -26.64 -30.95 -31.71
CA ALA A 366 -27.40 -30.60 -30.51
C ALA A 366 -26.57 -30.37 -29.23
N CYS A 367 -25.30 -30.78 -29.15
CA CYS A 367 -24.51 -30.70 -27.90
C CYS A 367 -23.50 -29.54 -27.82
N ARG A 368 -23.26 -28.80 -28.91
CA ARG A 368 -22.32 -27.66 -28.96
C ARG A 368 -23.00 -26.29 -28.87
N GLU A 369 -24.13 -26.18 -28.16
CA GLU A 369 -24.78 -24.87 -28.06
C GLU A 369 -23.96 -23.85 -27.26
N SER A 370 -23.16 -24.28 -26.28
CA SER A 370 -22.39 -23.40 -25.39
C SER A 370 -20.89 -23.65 -25.46
N GLU A 371 -20.12 -22.56 -25.43
CA GLU A 371 -18.66 -22.56 -25.45
C GLU A 371 -18.13 -21.52 -24.46
N HIS A 372 -16.81 -21.46 -24.28
CA HIS A 372 -16.16 -20.47 -23.44
C HIS A 372 -14.88 -19.95 -24.10
N LEU A 373 -14.51 -18.72 -23.73
CA LEU A 373 -13.29 -18.05 -24.13
C LEU A 373 -12.52 -17.68 -22.87
N ASP A 374 -11.20 -17.88 -22.91
CA ASP A 374 -10.32 -17.71 -21.76
C ASP A 374 -9.21 -16.72 -22.04
N TRP A 375 -8.85 -15.96 -21.01
CA TRP A 375 -7.68 -15.11 -20.98
C TRP A 375 -6.95 -15.29 -19.66
N GLU A 376 -5.63 -15.27 -19.74
CA GLU A 376 -4.76 -15.17 -18.57
C GLU A 376 -4.03 -13.82 -18.59
N GLY A 377 -3.59 -13.38 -17.42
CA GLY A 377 -2.91 -12.11 -17.31
C GLY A 377 -2.28 -11.85 -15.96
N ASP A 378 -1.60 -10.72 -15.89
CA ASP A 378 -0.88 -10.25 -14.71
C ASP A 378 -1.21 -8.78 -14.45
N LEU A 379 -1.46 -8.45 -13.18
CA LEU A 379 -1.63 -7.10 -12.67
C LEU A 379 -0.42 -6.71 -11.84
N ARG A 380 0.06 -5.49 -12.05
CA ARG A 380 1.09 -4.86 -11.22
C ARG A 380 0.63 -3.47 -10.81
N VAL A 381 0.98 -3.08 -9.59
CA VAL A 381 0.78 -1.71 -9.13
C VAL A 381 1.82 -0.83 -9.83
N ASN A 382 1.40 0.35 -10.28
CA ASN A 382 2.28 1.35 -10.87
C ASN A 382 3.28 1.88 -9.84
N ASP A 383 4.49 2.21 -10.27
CA ASP A 383 5.57 2.71 -9.40
C ASP A 383 5.21 4.04 -8.69
N GLU A 384 4.25 4.79 -9.23
CA GLU A 384 3.72 6.03 -8.63
C GLU A 384 2.94 5.79 -7.31
N VAL A 385 2.52 4.55 -7.05
CA VAL A 385 1.77 4.18 -5.85
C VAL A 385 2.74 3.62 -4.80
N ASP A 386 3.10 4.48 -3.86
CA ASP A 386 4.11 4.22 -2.83
C ASP A 386 3.56 3.72 -1.49
N CYS A 387 2.23 3.69 -1.33
CA CYS A 387 1.59 3.37 -0.05
C CYS A 387 0.36 2.47 -0.19
N ALA A 388 0.14 1.68 0.87
CA ALA A 388 -1.03 0.84 1.07
C ALA A 388 -2.32 1.67 1.27
N GLY A 389 -3.48 1.05 1.03
CA GLY A 389 -4.78 1.64 1.39
C GLY A 389 -4.93 1.82 2.90
N PHE A 390 -5.63 2.88 3.32
CA PHE A 390 -5.82 3.23 4.73
C PHE A 390 -7.17 3.92 4.97
N MET A 391 -7.57 3.99 6.24
CA MET A 391 -8.73 4.73 6.70
C MET A 391 -8.32 5.62 7.86
N VAL A 392 -8.69 6.90 7.80
CA VAL A 392 -8.33 7.88 8.83
C VAL A 392 -9.39 8.97 8.91
N ALA A 393 -9.94 9.20 10.09
CA ALA A 393 -10.92 10.26 10.35
C ALA A 393 -12.02 10.27 9.26
N ASN A 394 -12.03 11.31 8.44
CA ASN A 394 -13.02 11.55 7.41
C ASN A 394 -12.55 11.18 5.99
N ALA A 395 -11.48 10.39 5.86
CA ALA A 395 -10.89 9.99 4.60
C ALA A 395 -10.60 8.48 4.54
N GLN A 396 -10.63 7.94 3.32
CA GLN A 396 -10.40 6.53 3.05
C GLN A 396 -9.77 6.32 1.67
N VAL A 397 -8.79 5.44 1.62
CA VAL A 397 -8.15 4.96 0.38
C VAL A 397 -8.35 3.44 0.32
N LYS A 398 -9.06 2.96 -0.72
CA LYS A 398 -9.31 1.53 -0.97
C LYS A 398 -8.79 1.13 -2.33
N ASP A 399 -8.47 -0.15 -2.49
CA ASP A 399 -7.99 -0.72 -3.74
C ASP A 399 -8.91 -1.86 -4.21
N PHE A 400 -9.05 -2.00 -5.52
CA PHE A 400 -9.91 -2.98 -6.16
C PHE A 400 -9.22 -3.58 -7.40
N VAL A 401 -9.45 -4.87 -7.67
CA VAL A 401 -9.29 -5.42 -9.02
C VAL A 401 -10.58 -5.18 -9.77
N MET A 402 -10.48 -4.57 -10.95
CA MET A 402 -11.61 -4.19 -11.78
C MET A 402 -11.59 -4.97 -13.09
N LEU A 403 -12.72 -5.57 -13.46
CA LEU A 403 -12.97 -6.01 -14.83
C LEU A 403 -13.92 -5.02 -15.49
N LYS A 404 -13.58 -4.58 -16.69
CA LYS A 404 -14.45 -3.78 -17.55
C LYS A 404 -14.53 -4.40 -18.94
N ILE A 405 -15.74 -4.69 -19.40
CA ILE A 405 -16.01 -5.13 -20.77
C ILE A 405 -16.89 -4.07 -21.42
N THR A 406 -16.38 -3.44 -22.47
CA THR A 406 -17.10 -2.45 -23.27
C THR A 406 -17.39 -3.05 -24.64
N PRO A 407 -18.66 -3.40 -24.92
CA PRO A 407 -19.04 -3.96 -26.22
C PRO A 407 -18.76 -3.00 -27.37
N SER A 408 -18.52 -3.56 -28.56
CA SER A 408 -18.29 -2.84 -29.80
C SER A 408 -19.41 -1.85 -30.13
N GLY A 409 -19.07 -0.58 -30.38
CA GLY A 409 -20.04 0.44 -30.74
C GLY A 409 -21.13 0.64 -29.68
N SER A 410 -20.76 0.81 -28.41
CA SER A 410 -21.59 0.84 -27.19
C SER A 410 -23.00 1.47 -27.30
N SER A 411 -23.20 2.51 -28.12
CA SER A 411 -24.54 3.09 -28.36
C SER A 411 -25.48 2.17 -29.15
N LYS A 412 -24.95 1.39 -30.09
CA LYS A 412 -25.66 0.46 -30.99
C LYS A 412 -25.54 -1.01 -30.58
N SER A 413 -24.66 -1.35 -29.64
CA SER A 413 -24.51 -2.72 -29.16
C SER A 413 -25.78 -3.22 -28.46
N GLN A 414 -26.11 -4.49 -28.65
CA GLN A 414 -27.15 -5.18 -27.88
C GLN A 414 -26.69 -5.52 -26.46
N PHE A 415 -25.38 -5.53 -26.21
CA PHE A 415 -24.80 -5.77 -24.91
C PHE A 415 -24.61 -4.46 -24.14
N LEU A 416 -24.80 -4.53 -22.83
CA LEU A 416 -24.49 -3.43 -21.92
C LEU A 416 -23.03 -3.53 -21.45
N ASP A 417 -22.44 -2.39 -21.13
CA ASP A 417 -21.14 -2.34 -20.46
C ASP A 417 -21.19 -3.15 -19.16
N LEU A 418 -20.19 -4.00 -18.96
CA LEU A 418 -20.01 -4.76 -17.73
C LEU A 418 -18.87 -4.14 -16.92
N GLN A 419 -19.10 -3.97 -15.63
CA GLN A 419 -18.08 -3.61 -14.66
C GLN A 419 -18.22 -4.49 -13.42
N VAL A 420 -17.11 -5.13 -13.01
CA VAL A 420 -17.01 -5.92 -11.78
C VAL A 420 -15.88 -5.37 -10.94
N SER A 421 -16.11 -5.32 -9.62
CA SER A 421 -15.10 -4.89 -8.64
C SER A 421 -14.87 -5.98 -7.61
N ILE A 422 -13.61 -6.40 -7.46
CA ILE A 422 -13.17 -7.28 -6.37
C ILE A 422 -12.38 -6.43 -5.37
N PRO A 423 -12.87 -6.23 -4.13
CA PRO A 423 -12.13 -5.50 -3.12
C PRO A 423 -10.88 -6.26 -2.71
N ILE A 424 -9.76 -5.55 -2.66
CA ILE A 424 -8.45 -6.08 -2.25
C ILE A 424 -7.81 -5.15 -1.22
N ARG A 425 -6.71 -5.59 -0.62
CA ARG A 425 -5.86 -4.76 0.23
C ARG A 425 -4.44 -4.79 -0.31
N LEU A 426 -3.92 -3.62 -0.70
CA LEU A 426 -2.50 -3.49 -0.95
C LEU A 426 -1.75 -3.30 0.37
N VAL A 427 -0.57 -3.90 0.48
CA VAL A 427 0.33 -3.83 1.65
C VAL A 427 1.76 -3.53 1.18
N THR A 428 2.62 -3.03 2.06
CA THR A 428 3.96 -2.58 1.64
C THR A 428 4.87 -3.72 1.21
N ASP A 429 4.78 -4.86 1.88
CA ASP A 429 5.68 -6.00 1.72
C ASP A 429 4.95 -7.23 1.18
N SER A 430 5.57 -7.87 0.19
CA SER A 430 5.23 -9.21 -0.29
C SER A 430 5.30 -10.24 0.84
N TRP A 431 4.64 -11.38 0.66
CA TRP A 431 4.70 -12.46 1.66
C TRP A 431 6.12 -13.05 1.81
N GLY A 432 6.84 -13.26 0.70
CA GLY A 432 8.21 -13.78 0.66
C GLY A 432 9.12 -12.92 -0.20
N ASP A 433 10.44 -13.08 -0.03
CA ASP A 433 11.44 -12.36 -0.81
C ASP A 433 11.46 -12.89 -2.27
N VAL A 434 11.25 -12.00 -3.23
CA VAL A 434 11.22 -12.31 -4.68
C VAL A 434 12.61 -12.74 -5.21
N SER A 435 13.65 -12.69 -4.40
CA SER A 435 15.05 -12.85 -4.83
C SER A 435 15.62 -14.28 -4.77
N SER A 436 14.81 -15.35 -4.62
CA SER A 436 15.38 -16.71 -4.47
C SER A 436 14.88 -17.78 -5.43
N MET A 437 13.91 -17.50 -6.31
CA MET A 437 13.39 -18.55 -7.22
C MET A 437 13.82 -18.43 -8.69
N ASP A 438 14.44 -17.32 -9.11
CA ASP A 438 14.85 -17.12 -10.52
C ASP A 438 16.24 -17.67 -10.89
N SER A 439 16.87 -18.47 -10.01
CA SER A 439 18.22 -19.03 -10.27
C SER A 439 18.27 -20.56 -10.37
N SER A 440 17.13 -21.23 -10.46
CA SER A 440 17.10 -22.68 -10.64
C SER A 440 15.95 -23.14 -11.52
N PHE A 441 16.06 -22.84 -12.82
CA PHE A 441 15.57 -23.71 -13.91
C PHE A 441 16.50 -23.64 -15.11
#